data_AF-A0A9D9WG93-F1
#
_entry.id   AF-A0A9D9WG93-F1
#
_cell.length_a   1.000
_cell.length_b   1.000
_cell.length_c   1.000
_cell.angle_alpha   90.00
_cell.angle_beta   90.00
_cell.angle_gamma   90.00
#
_symmetry.space_group_name_H-M   'P 1'
#
loop_
_entity.id
_entity.type
_entity.pdbx_description
1 polymer ?
#
loop_
_entity_poly.entity_id
_entity_poly.type
_entity_poly.pdbx_seq_one_letter_code
_entity_poly.pdbx_strand_id
1 'polypeptide(L)'
;IDALPLAFAAYIIAFGDILVIDSMFKRADEARPDEKLTFSPQRNSIICAARNFIHGLFAPMLGLSGPSWTGGQVLVINRYASNPRKVVDSYWGGATSIYWGMSIAMMFVPIVSLLKPGLNLGMVITLLIQGYLCGYLAIEMLAKRSNVERGVAIMIGAILAVKGATWGLGIGIMLYLLLERNWLKGRGAEAVAEPEQGPEES
;
A
#
# COMPACT_ATOMS: atom_id res chain seq x y z
N ILE A 1 19.38 -20.13 7.73
CA ILE A 1 19.81 -18.81 7.17
C ILE A 1 18.93 -18.46 5.96
N ASP A 2 18.37 -19.45 5.26
CA ASP A 2 17.55 -19.29 4.04
C ASP A 2 16.20 -18.58 4.22
N ALA A 3 15.72 -18.42 5.45
CA ALA A 3 14.49 -17.69 5.74
C ALA A 3 14.68 -16.15 5.81
N LEU A 4 15.93 -15.68 5.93
CA LEU A 4 16.22 -14.24 6.09
C LEU A 4 15.83 -13.41 4.86
N PRO A 5 16.13 -13.83 3.60
CA PRO A 5 15.71 -13.08 2.42
C PRO A 5 14.19 -13.00 2.27
N LEU A 6 13.49 -14.09 2.58
CA LEU A 6 12.03 -14.14 2.55
C LEU A 6 11.42 -13.23 3.61
N ALA A 7 11.96 -13.24 4.83
CA ALA A 7 11.52 -12.36 5.92
C ALA A 7 11.72 -10.89 5.56
N PHE A 8 12.85 -10.55 4.94
CA PHE A 8 13.12 -9.18 4.48
C PHE A 8 12.15 -8.74 3.38
N ALA A 9 11.90 -9.59 2.38
CA ALA A 9 10.93 -9.31 1.33
C ALA A 9 9.50 -9.14 1.90
N ALA A 10 9.10 -10.01 2.83
CA ALA A 10 7.81 -9.91 3.52
C ALA A 10 7.69 -8.61 4.32
N TYR A 11 8.76 -8.15 4.97
CA TYR A 11 8.77 -6.87 5.69
C TYR A 11 8.62 -5.67 4.74
N ILE A 12 9.25 -5.68 3.57
CA ILE A 12 9.08 -4.59 2.58
C ILE A 12 7.61 -4.51 2.12
N ILE A 13 7.00 -5.66 1.81
CA ILE A 13 5.58 -5.71 1.43
C ILE A 13 4.70 -5.20 2.57
N ALA A 14 4.96 -5.66 3.80
CA ALA A 14 4.26 -5.23 5.00
C ALA A 14 4.34 -3.71 5.22
N PHE A 15 5.52 -3.14 5.01
CA PHE A 15 5.73 -1.71 5.18
C PHE A 15 4.95 -0.92 4.13
N GLY A 16 4.94 -1.37 2.88
CA GLY A 16 4.12 -0.78 1.81
C GLY A 16 2.64 -0.77 2.16
N ASP A 17 2.11 -1.89 2.64
CA ASP A 17 0.72 -2.02 3.11
C ASP A 17 0.37 -1.00 4.21
N ILE A 18 1.25 -0.83 5.18
CA ILE A 18 1.05 0.12 6.29
C ILE A 18 1.00 1.56 5.79
N LEU A 19 1.88 1.94 4.85
CA LEU A 19 1.88 3.28 4.26
C LEU A 19 0.62 3.57 3.44
N VAL A 20 0.14 2.57 2.69
CA VAL A 20 -1.11 2.68 1.94
C VAL A 20 -2.27 2.92 2.90
N ILE A 21 -2.37 2.13 3.98
CA ILE A 21 -3.39 2.32 5.01
C ILE A 21 -3.29 3.71 5.66
N ASP A 22 -2.09 4.19 5.98
CA ASP A 22 -1.87 5.54 6.54
C ASP A 22 -2.39 6.65 5.62
N SER A 23 -2.08 6.57 4.31
CA SER A 23 -2.60 7.53 3.34
C SER A 23 -4.12 7.52 3.24
N MET A 24 -4.73 6.33 3.38
CA MET A 24 -6.17 6.15 3.29
C MET A 24 -6.89 6.70 4.52
N PHE A 25 -6.33 6.50 5.71
CA PHE A 25 -6.86 7.11 6.93
C PHE A 25 -6.80 8.64 6.87
N LYS A 26 -5.71 9.23 6.38
CA LYS A 26 -5.61 10.69 6.18
C LYS A 26 -6.70 11.21 5.25
N ARG A 27 -6.95 10.52 4.14
CA ARG A 27 -8.04 10.87 3.22
C ARG A 27 -9.42 10.72 3.86
N ALA A 28 -9.62 9.68 4.66
CA ALA A 28 -10.87 9.47 5.37
C ALA A 28 -11.13 10.54 6.43
N ASP A 29 -10.10 10.97 7.16
CA ASP A 29 -10.17 12.08 8.12
C ASP A 29 -10.51 13.41 7.40
N GLU A 30 -9.99 13.65 6.20
CA GLU A 30 -10.35 14.82 5.36
C GLU A 30 -11.82 14.76 4.89
N ALA A 31 -12.31 13.58 4.50
CA ALA A 31 -13.69 13.39 4.04
C ALA A 31 -14.72 13.43 5.18
N ARG A 32 -14.33 12.97 6.38
CA ARG A 32 -15.19 12.85 7.55
C ARG A 32 -14.47 13.38 8.80
N PRO A 33 -14.59 14.69 9.09
CA PRO A 33 -13.98 15.30 10.27
C PRO A 33 -14.70 14.95 11.58
N ASP A 34 -15.80 14.18 11.53
CA ASP A 34 -16.66 13.91 12.68
C ASP A 34 -16.16 12.77 13.59
N GLU A 35 -15.31 11.88 13.08
CA GLU A 35 -14.58 10.86 13.87
C GLU A 35 -13.10 10.87 13.45
N LYS A 36 -12.20 11.05 14.41
CA LYS A 36 -10.76 11.13 14.16
C LYS A 36 -10.11 9.75 14.29
N LEU A 37 -9.55 9.24 13.20
CA LEU A 37 -8.95 7.91 13.15
C LEU A 37 -7.44 8.01 13.44
N THR A 38 -7.03 7.67 14.67
CA THR A 38 -5.63 7.78 15.11
C THR A 38 -4.78 6.59 14.64
N PHE A 39 -4.35 6.61 13.38
CA PHE A 39 -3.41 5.63 12.84
C PHE A 39 -1.95 6.07 13.04
N SER A 40 -1.09 5.13 13.45
CA SER A 40 0.37 5.34 13.50
C SER A 40 1.06 4.15 12.87
N PRO A 41 1.83 4.36 11.79
CA PRO A 41 2.60 3.30 11.13
C PRO A 41 3.54 2.55 12.08
N GLN A 42 4.25 3.26 12.97
CA GLN A 42 5.20 2.63 13.90
C GLN A 42 4.47 1.72 14.89
N ARG A 43 3.39 2.22 15.51
CA ARG A 43 2.60 1.44 16.45
C ARG A 43 2.01 0.20 15.78
N ASN A 44 1.47 0.35 14.57
CA ASN A 44 0.87 -0.74 13.82
C ASN A 44 1.90 -1.82 13.45
N SER A 45 3.11 -1.42 13.05
CA SER A 45 4.20 -2.35 12.73
C SER A 45 4.60 -3.21 13.92
N ILE A 46 4.75 -2.61 15.11
CA ILE A 46 5.10 -3.32 16.35
C ILE A 46 3.99 -4.29 16.77
N ILE A 47 2.73 -3.83 16.74
CA ILE A 47 1.58 -4.69 17.08
C ILE A 47 1.49 -5.88 16.14
N CYS A 48 1.70 -5.65 14.83
CA CYS A 48 1.69 -6.71 13.84
C CYS A 48 2.81 -7.73 14.07
N ALA A 49 4.03 -7.26 14.36
CA ALA A 49 5.16 -8.12 14.69
C ALA A 49 4.88 -8.96 15.95
N ALA A 50 4.35 -8.35 17.01
CA ALA A 50 3.99 -9.05 18.24
C ALA A 50 2.91 -10.11 18.01
N ARG A 51 1.84 -9.77 17.27
CA ARG A 51 0.78 -10.72 16.90
C ARG A 51 1.33 -11.88 16.07
N ASN A 52 2.17 -11.59 15.07
CA ASN A 52 2.76 -12.61 14.20
C ASN A 52 3.74 -13.51 14.94
N PHE A 53 4.48 -12.96 15.90
CA PHE A 53 5.35 -13.72 16.78
C PHE A 53 4.55 -14.70 17.65
N ILE A 54 3.46 -14.23 18.27
CA ILE A 54 2.56 -15.09 19.05
C ILE A 54 1.93 -16.18 18.17
N HIS A 55 1.44 -15.83 16.98
CA HIS A 55 0.91 -16.81 16.03
C HIS A 55 1.96 -17.83 15.61
N GLY A 56 3.20 -17.40 15.35
CA GLY A 56 4.30 -18.29 15.01
C GLY A 56 4.63 -19.32 16.09
N LEU A 57 4.42 -18.98 17.36
CA LEU A 57 4.68 -19.88 18.50
C LEU A 57 3.51 -20.84 18.80
N PHE A 58 2.27 -20.35 18.77
CA PHE A 58 1.11 -21.11 19.27
C PHE A 58 0.17 -21.63 18.18
N ALA A 59 0.14 -21.01 17.00
CA ALA A 59 -0.78 -21.36 15.92
C ALA A 59 -0.20 -20.95 14.55
N PRO A 60 0.79 -21.69 14.02
CA PRO A 60 1.50 -21.34 12.80
C PRO A 60 0.61 -21.57 11.57
N MET A 61 -0.35 -20.66 11.35
CA MET A 61 -1.16 -20.58 10.15
C MET A 61 -0.64 -19.46 9.27
N LEU A 62 0.13 -19.83 8.24
CA LEU A 62 0.70 -18.89 7.27
C LEU A 62 -0.34 -17.93 6.67
N GLY A 63 -1.58 -18.41 6.49
CA GLY A 63 -2.68 -17.60 5.96
C GLY A 63 -3.21 -16.51 6.90
N LEU A 64 -2.98 -16.60 8.21
CA LEU A 64 -3.39 -15.58 9.19
C LEU A 64 -2.26 -14.63 9.60
N SER A 65 -1.01 -14.96 9.29
CA SER A 65 0.19 -14.22 9.73
C SER A 65 0.67 -13.14 8.74
N GLY A 66 -0.26 -12.46 8.05
CA GLY A 66 0.04 -11.40 7.08
C GLY A 66 0.07 -9.99 7.70
N PRO A 67 0.84 -9.04 7.15
CA PRO A 67 1.13 -7.76 7.79
C PRO A 67 -0.08 -6.85 8.06
N SER A 68 -1.11 -6.96 7.23
CA SER A 68 -2.49 -6.54 7.46
C SER A 68 -3.27 -6.95 6.22
N TRP A 69 -4.57 -7.22 6.31
CA TRP A 69 -5.38 -7.44 5.10
C TRP A 69 -5.74 -6.08 4.47
N THR A 70 -4.81 -5.50 3.72
CA THR A 70 -4.92 -4.13 3.16
C THR A 70 -6.17 -3.95 2.32
N GLY A 71 -6.51 -4.91 1.44
CA GLY A 71 -7.68 -4.77 0.57
C GLY A 71 -9.00 -4.63 1.33
N GLY A 72 -9.19 -5.42 2.39
CA GLY A 72 -10.37 -5.28 3.24
C GLY A 72 -10.38 -3.99 4.04
N GLN A 73 -9.22 -3.57 4.55
CA GLN A 73 -9.08 -2.31 5.28
C GLN A 73 -9.40 -1.12 4.37
N VAL A 74 -8.87 -1.09 3.15
CA VAL A 74 -9.16 -0.07 2.14
C VAL A 74 -10.65 -0.05 1.78
N LEU A 75 -11.29 -1.21 1.67
CA LEU A 75 -12.74 -1.28 1.43
C LEU A 75 -13.54 -0.66 2.59
N VAL A 76 -13.19 -0.95 3.84
CA VAL A 76 -13.84 -0.37 5.03
C VAL A 76 -13.62 1.14 5.07
N ILE A 77 -12.38 1.59 4.86
CA ILE A 77 -12.03 3.01 4.88
C ILE A 77 -12.77 3.76 3.76
N ASN A 78 -12.81 3.21 2.55
CA ASN A 78 -13.58 3.80 1.44
C ASN A 78 -15.08 3.83 1.73
N ARG A 79 -15.64 2.73 2.25
CA ARG A 79 -17.06 2.70 2.63
C ARG A 79 -17.35 3.74 3.71
N TYR A 80 -16.47 3.90 4.69
CA TYR A 80 -16.60 4.93 5.72
C TYR A 80 -16.51 6.35 5.14
N ALA A 81 -15.54 6.63 4.29
CA ALA A 81 -15.30 7.96 3.71
C ALA A 81 -16.36 8.36 2.67
N SER A 82 -16.88 7.41 1.88
CA SER A 82 -17.84 7.69 0.80
C SER A 82 -19.30 7.72 1.26
N ASN A 83 -19.61 7.37 2.52
CA ASN A 83 -20.98 7.31 3.02
C ASN A 83 -21.24 8.31 4.16
N PRO A 84 -22.45 8.88 4.22
CA PRO A 84 -22.86 9.71 5.35
C PRO A 84 -23.08 8.89 6.62
N ARG A 85 -23.01 9.55 7.77
CA ARG A 85 -23.11 8.93 9.11
C ARG A 85 -24.34 8.04 9.32
N LYS A 86 -25.47 8.37 8.68
CA LYS A 86 -26.71 7.56 8.74
C LYS A 86 -26.53 6.13 8.20
N VAL A 87 -25.58 5.90 7.29
CA VAL A 87 -25.31 4.59 6.67
C VAL A 87 -24.15 3.89 7.36
N VAL A 88 -23.13 4.65 7.75
CA VAL A 88 -21.94 4.15 8.46
C VAL A 88 -21.67 5.09 9.63
N ASP A 89 -22.06 4.69 10.84
CA ASP A 89 -21.92 5.56 12.01
C ASP A 89 -20.43 5.76 12.37
N SER A 90 -19.68 4.66 12.53
CA SER A 90 -18.24 4.66 12.83
C SER A 90 -17.44 3.69 11.97
N TYR A 91 -16.18 4.03 11.71
CA TYR A 91 -15.19 3.14 11.10
C TYR A 91 -15.11 1.78 11.83
N TRP A 92 -15.17 1.79 13.16
CA TRP A 92 -15.04 0.59 13.98
C TRP A 92 -16.15 -0.42 13.75
N GLY A 93 -17.36 0.01 13.37
CA GLY A 93 -18.44 -0.93 13.01
C GLY A 93 -18.10 -1.73 11.75
N GLY A 94 -17.53 -1.07 10.75
CA GLY A 94 -17.08 -1.72 9.52
C GLY A 94 -15.87 -2.63 9.75
N ALA A 95 -14.87 -2.17 10.50
CA ALA A 95 -13.69 -2.95 10.80
C ALA A 95 -14.03 -4.19 11.65
N THR A 96 -14.81 -4.01 12.71
CA THR A 96 -15.20 -5.07 13.66
C THR A 96 -16.08 -6.13 13.01
N SER A 97 -17.04 -5.73 12.15
CA SER A 97 -17.90 -6.67 11.44
C SER A 97 -17.13 -7.61 10.51
N ILE A 98 -16.08 -7.11 9.85
CA ILE A 98 -15.19 -7.96 9.03
C ILE A 98 -14.45 -8.98 9.90
N TYR A 99 -13.84 -8.54 11.00
CA TYR A 99 -13.04 -9.43 11.86
C TYR A 99 -13.91 -10.51 12.54
N TRP A 100 -15.08 -10.14 13.07
CA TRP A 100 -16.00 -11.11 13.65
C TRP A 100 -16.64 -11.99 12.60
N GLY A 101 -16.97 -11.45 11.42
CA GLY A 101 -17.50 -12.25 10.31
C GLY A 101 -16.54 -13.36 9.89
N MET A 102 -15.24 -13.05 9.77
CA MET A 102 -14.21 -14.05 9.49
C MET A 102 -14.08 -15.08 10.63
N SER A 103 -14.08 -14.64 11.88
CA SER A 103 -13.94 -15.51 13.04
C SER A 103 -15.13 -16.46 13.20
N ILE A 104 -16.35 -15.98 12.97
CA ILE A 104 -17.58 -16.78 12.99
C ILE A 104 -17.58 -17.76 11.82
N ALA A 105 -17.15 -17.34 10.62
CA ALA A 105 -17.04 -18.25 9.48
C ALA A 105 -16.07 -19.41 9.75
N MET A 106 -14.95 -19.14 10.44
CA MET A 106 -14.01 -20.19 10.86
C MET A 106 -14.61 -21.17 11.88
N MET A 107 -15.62 -20.79 12.66
CA MET A 107 -16.32 -21.70 13.57
C MET A 107 -17.13 -22.78 12.81
N PHE A 108 -17.57 -22.45 11.59
CA PHE A 108 -18.32 -23.34 10.71
C PHE A 108 -17.45 -23.94 9.60
N VAL A 109 -16.24 -24.41 9.94
CA VAL A 109 -15.31 -25.13 9.03
C VAL A 109 -15.99 -26.15 8.10
N PRO A 110 -16.93 -27.00 8.54
CA PRO A 110 -17.56 -27.99 7.65
C PRO A 110 -18.38 -27.32 6.53
N ILE A 111 -19.02 -26.18 6.80
CA ILE A 111 -19.81 -25.44 5.81
C ILE A 111 -18.86 -24.69 4.85
N VAL A 112 -17.82 -24.04 5.37
CA VAL A 112 -16.82 -23.34 4.55
C VAL A 112 -16.06 -24.32 3.65
N SER A 113 -15.90 -25.57 4.08
CA SER A 113 -15.26 -26.62 3.27
C SER A 113 -16.04 -26.97 2.00
N LEU A 114 -17.35 -26.75 1.98
CA LEU A 114 -18.18 -26.91 0.77
C LEU A 114 -17.93 -25.81 -0.26
N LEU A 115 -17.41 -24.65 0.20
CA LEU A 115 -17.07 -23.50 -0.64
C LEU A 115 -15.64 -23.54 -1.19
N LYS A 116 -14.84 -24.56 -0.84
CA LYS A 116 -13.48 -24.80 -1.37
C LYS A 116 -13.36 -24.62 -2.90
N PRO A 117 -14.27 -25.15 -3.76
CA PRO A 117 -14.19 -24.92 -5.19
C PRO A 117 -14.39 -23.45 -5.60
N GLY A 118 -15.18 -22.68 -4.84
CA GLY A 118 -15.39 -21.25 -5.07
C GLY A 118 -14.28 -20.34 -4.53
N LEU A 119 -13.46 -20.83 -3.59
CA LEU A 119 -12.41 -20.03 -2.95
C LEU A 119 -11.39 -19.52 -3.97
N ASN A 120 -10.96 -20.35 -4.92
CA ASN A 120 -10.00 -19.94 -5.95
C ASN A 120 -10.55 -18.82 -6.83
N LEU A 121 -11.84 -18.86 -7.16
CA LEU A 121 -12.50 -17.81 -7.93
C LEU A 121 -12.55 -16.50 -7.14
N GLY A 122 -12.90 -16.58 -5.84
CA GLY A 122 -12.91 -15.43 -4.94
C GLY A 122 -11.53 -14.79 -4.78
N MET A 123 -10.47 -15.60 -4.68
CA MET A 123 -9.09 -15.12 -4.59
C MET A 123 -8.66 -14.36 -5.85
N VAL A 124 -9.01 -14.84 -7.05
CA VAL A 124 -8.70 -14.14 -8.30
C VAL A 124 -9.40 -12.78 -8.35
N ILE A 125 -10.71 -12.72 -8.03
CA ILE A 125 -11.47 -11.46 -8.01
C ILE A 125 -10.88 -10.49 -6.97
N THR A 126 -10.51 -11.00 -5.80
CA THR A 126 -9.90 -10.20 -4.73
C THR A 126 -8.54 -9.65 -5.15
N LEU A 127 -7.70 -10.46 -5.80
CA LEU A 127 -6.39 -10.03 -6.30
C LEU A 127 -6.52 -8.98 -7.41
N LEU A 128 -7.52 -9.09 -8.29
CA LEU A 128 -7.80 -8.08 -9.31
C LEU A 128 -8.21 -6.74 -8.69
N ILE A 129 -9.14 -6.77 -7.73
CA ILE A 129 -9.58 -5.55 -7.02
C ILE A 129 -8.40 -4.92 -6.27
N GLN A 130 -7.60 -5.73 -5.58
CA GLN A 130 -6.43 -5.24 -4.86
C GLN A 130 -5.39 -4.65 -5.82
N GLY A 131 -5.15 -5.29 -6.97
CA GLY A 131 -4.25 -4.78 -8.01
C GLY A 131 -4.69 -3.42 -8.53
N TYR A 132 -5.98 -3.26 -8.83
CA TYR A 132 -6.56 -1.98 -9.24
C TYR A 132 -6.40 -0.90 -8.15
N LEU A 133 -6.75 -1.22 -6.90
CA LEU A 133 -6.67 -0.28 -5.79
C LEU A 133 -5.23 0.17 -5.53
N CYS A 134 -4.25 -0.75 -5.53
CA CYS A 134 -2.85 -0.40 -5.37
C CYS A 134 -2.35 0.51 -6.49
N GLY A 135 -2.76 0.27 -7.74
CA GLY A 135 -2.42 1.12 -8.88
C GLY A 135 -3.04 2.51 -8.80
N TYR A 136 -4.34 2.59 -8.47
CA TYR A 136 -5.07 3.84 -8.28
C TYR A 136 -4.42 4.70 -7.19
N LEU A 137 -4.13 4.09 -6.03
CA LEU A 137 -3.51 4.78 -4.89
C LEU A 137 -2.07 5.21 -5.20
N ALA A 138 -1.31 4.42 -5.96
CA ALA A 138 0.04 4.82 -6.39
C ALA A 138 0.01 6.10 -7.25
N ILE A 139 -0.93 6.20 -8.20
CA ILE A 139 -1.10 7.41 -9.02
C ILE A 139 -1.51 8.60 -8.15
N GLU A 140 -2.43 8.40 -7.21
CA GLU A 140 -2.87 9.45 -6.27
C GLU A 140 -1.73 9.95 -5.37
N MET A 141 -0.89 9.04 -4.84
CA MET A 141 0.28 9.40 -4.04
C MET A 141 1.32 10.20 -4.84
N LEU A 142 1.41 9.96 -6.14
CA LEU A 142 2.29 10.67 -7.06
C LEU A 142 1.72 12.02 -7.54
N ALA A 143 0.43 12.28 -7.32
CA ALA A 143 -0.24 13.49 -7.81
C ALA A 143 0.34 14.80 -7.25
N LYS A 144 0.95 14.78 -6.06
CA LYS A 144 1.62 15.96 -5.46
C LYS A 144 3.16 15.92 -5.55
N ARG A 145 3.72 14.98 -6.32
CA ARG A 145 5.18 14.78 -6.51
C ARG A 145 5.69 15.40 -7.81
N SER A 146 7.01 15.59 -7.88
CA SER A 146 7.70 16.15 -9.06
C SER A 146 7.64 15.21 -10.26
N ASN A 147 7.80 15.76 -11.47
CA ASN A 147 7.82 14.95 -12.70
C ASN A 147 8.96 13.93 -12.72
N VAL A 148 10.09 14.22 -12.04
CA VAL A 148 11.23 13.30 -11.91
C VAL A 148 10.86 12.11 -11.01
N GLU A 149 10.30 12.37 -9.82
CA GLU A 149 9.84 11.31 -8.89
C GLU A 149 8.78 10.41 -9.55
N ARG A 150 7.86 11.00 -10.34
CA ARG A 150 6.86 10.26 -11.13
C ARG A 150 7.51 9.36 -12.17
N GLY A 151 8.48 9.89 -12.92
CA GLY A 151 9.22 9.12 -13.93
C GLY A 151 9.97 7.93 -13.31
N VAL A 152 10.64 8.14 -12.18
CA VAL A 152 11.33 7.09 -11.42
C VAL A 152 10.33 6.04 -10.94
N ALA A 153 9.20 6.44 -10.38
CA ALA A 153 8.17 5.51 -9.90
C ALA A 153 7.57 4.64 -11.03
N ILE A 154 7.30 5.22 -12.21
CA ILE A 154 6.81 4.49 -13.39
C ILE A 154 7.86 3.48 -13.87
N MET A 155 9.13 3.87 -13.93
CA MET A 155 10.22 2.98 -14.32
C MET A 155 10.38 1.80 -13.36
N ILE A 156 10.30 2.06 -12.05
CA ILE A 156 10.33 1.00 -11.02
C ILE A 156 9.15 0.05 -11.22
N GLY A 157 7.94 0.57 -11.44
CA GLY A 157 6.74 -0.23 -11.69
C GLY A 157 6.87 -1.12 -12.92
N ALA A 158 7.37 -0.59 -14.04
CA ALA A 158 7.57 -1.35 -15.26
C ALA A 158 8.60 -2.47 -15.09
N ILE A 159 9.72 -2.19 -14.42
CA ILE A 159 10.76 -3.19 -14.15
C ILE A 159 10.24 -4.27 -13.19
N LEU A 160 9.47 -3.89 -12.17
CA LEU A 160 8.87 -4.82 -11.23
C LEU A 160 7.92 -5.79 -11.94
N ALA A 161 7.12 -5.30 -12.90
CA ALA A 161 6.20 -6.12 -13.68
C ALA A 161 6.92 -7.12 -14.60
N VAL A 162 8.06 -6.76 -15.18
CA VAL A 162 8.78 -7.59 -16.17
C VAL A 162 9.83 -8.51 -15.53
N LYS A 163 10.61 -7.99 -14.57
CA LYS A 163 11.77 -8.70 -13.98
C LYS A 163 11.57 -9.10 -12.51
N GLY A 164 10.46 -8.72 -11.90
CA GLY A 164 10.13 -9.03 -10.51
C GLY A 164 10.69 -8.03 -9.49
N ALA A 165 10.31 -8.23 -8.23
CA ALA A 165 10.52 -7.28 -7.14
C ALA A 165 11.99 -6.98 -6.85
N THR A 166 12.88 -7.98 -6.92
CA THR A 166 14.30 -7.81 -6.60
C THR A 166 14.98 -6.81 -7.56
N TRP A 167 14.70 -6.93 -8.86
CA TRP A 167 15.22 -6.00 -9.87
C TRP A 167 14.58 -4.61 -9.78
N GLY A 168 13.27 -4.55 -9.51
CA GLY A 168 12.56 -3.29 -9.29
C GLY A 168 13.12 -2.50 -8.11
N LEU A 169 13.36 -3.15 -6.97
CA LEU A 169 13.97 -2.52 -5.79
C LEU A 169 15.42 -2.09 -6.05
N GLY A 170 16.24 -2.96 -6.64
CA GLY A 170 17.64 -2.64 -6.91
C GLY A 170 17.81 -1.45 -7.86
N ILE A 171 17.10 -1.47 -8.99
CA ILE A 171 17.15 -0.37 -9.96
C ILE A 171 16.46 0.89 -9.40
N GLY A 172 15.40 0.74 -8.61
CA GLY A 172 14.74 1.87 -7.96
C GLY A 172 15.65 2.62 -6.98
N ILE A 173 16.41 1.90 -6.15
CA ILE A 173 17.41 2.50 -5.25
C ILE A 173 18.49 3.21 -6.07
N MET A 174 18.97 2.61 -7.15
CA MET A 174 19.96 3.22 -8.04
C MET A 174 19.43 4.53 -8.66
N LEU A 175 18.22 4.52 -9.23
CA LEU A 175 17.60 5.69 -9.85
C LEU A 175 17.33 6.80 -8.83
N TYR A 176 16.82 6.45 -7.65
CA TYR A 176 16.66 7.38 -6.53
C TYR A 176 17.98 8.07 -6.16
N LEU A 177 19.06 7.30 -6.02
CA LEU A 177 20.38 7.83 -5.68
C LEU A 177 20.99 8.71 -6.79
N LEU A 178 20.69 8.45 -8.06
CA LEU A 178 21.26 9.22 -9.17
C LEU A 178 20.46 10.48 -9.50
N LEU A 179 19.13 10.40 -9.43
CA LEU A 179 18.24 11.46 -9.90
C LEU A 179 17.69 12.34 -8.78
N GLU A 180 17.41 11.77 -7.60
CA GLU A 180 16.80 12.52 -6.49
C GLU A 180 17.82 12.99 -5.45
N ARG A 181 18.93 12.27 -5.26
CA ARG A 181 19.97 12.65 -4.29
C ARG A 181 20.86 13.77 -4.83
N ASN A 182 20.34 15.00 -4.84
CA ASN A 182 21.01 16.31 -4.84
C ASN A 182 22.23 16.60 -5.77
N TRP A 183 22.68 15.69 -6.63
CA TRP A 183 23.82 15.97 -7.52
C TRP A 183 23.42 16.86 -8.72
N LEU A 184 22.15 16.77 -9.14
CA LEU A 184 21.60 17.54 -10.27
C LEU A 184 20.92 18.85 -9.87
N LYS A 185 20.66 19.07 -8.57
CA LYS A 185 20.07 20.34 -8.09
C LYS A 185 20.98 21.55 -8.34
N GLY A 186 22.27 21.32 -8.60
CA GLY A 186 23.24 22.34 -9.02
C GLY A 186 23.46 22.45 -10.54
N ARG A 187 22.92 21.54 -11.38
CA ARG A 187 23.15 21.56 -12.84
C ARG A 187 21.92 21.93 -13.66
N GLY A 188 20.72 21.81 -13.10
CA GLY A 188 19.48 22.21 -13.76
C GLY A 188 19.21 23.72 -13.80
N ALA A 189 19.94 24.52 -12.99
CA ALA A 189 19.82 25.97 -12.99
C ALA A 189 20.68 26.66 -14.07
N GLU A 190 21.76 26.01 -14.53
CA GLU A 190 22.63 26.54 -15.60
C GLU A 190 22.20 26.11 -17.01
N ALA A 191 21.53 24.97 -17.16
CA ALA A 191 21.13 24.47 -18.48
C ALA A 191 19.86 25.13 -19.07
N VAL A 192 19.19 26.01 -18.32
CA VAL A 192 17.99 26.76 -18.77
C VAL A 192 18.27 28.27 -18.87
N ALA A 193 19.50 28.70 -18.59
CA ALA A 193 19.92 30.09 -18.61
C ALA A 193 21.03 30.32 -19.66
N GLU A 194 20.78 29.94 -20.91
CA GLU A 194 21.48 30.54 -22.04
C GLU A 194 20.52 31.55 -22.68
N PRO A 195 20.85 32.85 -22.72
CA PRO A 195 19.93 33.87 -23.21
C PRO A 195 19.97 33.89 -24.74
N GLU A 196 18.83 33.68 -25.39
CA GLU A 196 18.59 34.26 -26.71
C GLU A 196 18.51 35.78 -26.54
N GLN A 197 19.67 36.45 -26.61
CA GLN A 197 19.74 37.85 -27.02
C GLN A 197 20.02 37.88 -28.52
N GLY A 198 19.05 38.38 -29.29
CA GLY A 198 19.19 38.65 -30.72
C GLY A 198 20.19 39.77 -31.02
N PRO A 199 20.23 40.22 -32.28
CA PRO A 199 19.73 41.58 -32.48
C PRO A 199 18.77 41.74 -33.67
N GLU A 200 17.89 42.71 -33.47
CA GLU A 200 17.01 43.39 -34.43
C GLU A 200 17.76 44.06 -35.61
N GLU A 201 17.00 44.24 -36.69
CA GLU A 201 17.05 45.31 -37.70
C GLU A 201 18.32 45.53 -38.55
N SER A 202 18.24 45.21 -39.84
CA SER A 202 18.06 46.18 -40.97
C SER A 202 18.06 45.49 -42.33
#